data_AF-A0A450WR01-F1
#
_entry.id   AF-A0A450WR01-F1
#
_cell.length_a   1.000
_cell.length_b   1.000
_cell.length_c   1.000
_cell.angle_alpha   90.00
_cell.angle_beta   90.00
_cell.angle_gamma   90.00
#
_symmetry.space_group_name_H-M   'P 1'
#
loop_
_entity.id
_entity.type
_entity.pdbx_description
1 polymer ?
#
loop_
_entity_poly.entity_id
_entity_poly.type
_entity_poly.pdbx_seq_one_letter_code
_entity_poly.pdbx_strand_id
1 'polypeptide(L)'
;MANESPYRMTLSLNVLNHLGLNLYSNVPSVLSEVVANAWDADAENVRITIDPTAGNEKIVIQDDGHGMTPEDVNSKYLLVGYQRRGGP
;
A
#
# COMPACT_ATOMS: atom_id res chain seq x y z
N MET A 1 -27.91 13.04 6.21
CA MET A 1 -26.56 12.87 6.78
C MET A 1 -25.65 12.56 5.61
N ALA A 2 -24.64 13.38 5.36
CA ALA A 2 -23.79 13.25 4.18
C ALA A 2 -23.00 11.94 4.25
N ASN A 3 -22.89 11.25 3.11
CA ASN A 3 -22.13 10.03 2.93
C ASN A 3 -20.62 10.35 3.00
N GLU A 4 -20.06 10.45 4.21
CA GLU A 4 -18.60 10.51 4.37
C GLU A 4 -18.00 9.14 4.04
N SER A 5 -17.17 9.09 3.00
CA SER A 5 -16.39 7.89 2.69
C SER A 5 -15.50 7.55 3.90
N PRO A 6 -15.51 6.30 4.39
CA PRO A 6 -14.69 5.89 5.55
C PRO A 6 -13.18 5.96 5.26
N TYR A 7 -12.79 6.11 3.98
CA TYR A 7 -11.41 6.17 3.54
C TYR A 7 -11.13 7.44 2.71
N ARG A 8 -10.02 8.13 3.02
CA ARG A 8 -9.55 9.35 2.37
C ARG A 8 -8.06 9.25 2.05
N MET A 9 -7.74 9.23 0.75
CA MET A 9 -6.36 9.28 0.27
C MET A 9 -5.81 10.71 0.30
N THR A 10 -4.62 10.90 0.86
CA THR A 10 -3.94 12.20 0.97
C THR A 10 -2.54 12.08 0.38
N LEU A 11 -2.23 12.89 -0.64
CA LEU A 11 -0.94 12.86 -1.33
C LEU A 11 -0.23 14.21 -1.23
N SER A 12 1.05 14.17 -0.87
CA SER A 12 1.91 15.35 -0.94
C SER A 12 2.29 15.67 -2.40
N LEU A 13 2.08 16.93 -2.83
CA LEU A 13 2.41 17.41 -4.17
C LEU A 13 3.91 17.26 -4.51
N ASN A 14 4.79 17.31 -3.51
CA ASN A 14 6.22 17.13 -3.70
C ASN A 14 6.58 15.72 -4.20
N VAL A 15 5.75 14.73 -3.89
CA VAL A 15 5.97 13.33 -4.30
C VAL A 15 5.37 13.03 -5.67
N LEU A 16 4.36 13.77 -6.13
CA LEU A 16 3.90 13.68 -7.53
C LEU A 16 5.01 14.07 -8.52
N ASN A 17 5.83 15.07 -8.19
CA ASN A 17 6.96 15.48 -9.02
C ASN A 17 8.07 14.41 -9.11
N HIS A 18 8.22 13.56 -8.10
CA HIS A 18 9.21 12.47 -8.08
C HIS A 18 8.65 11.10 -8.51
N LEU A 19 7.34 10.89 -8.39
CA LEU A 19 6.64 9.70 -8.86
C LEU A 19 6.58 9.64 -10.40
N GLY A 20 6.46 10.78 -11.08
CA GLY A 20 6.38 10.84 -12.55
C GLY A 20 7.54 10.15 -13.30
N LEU A 21 8.68 9.89 -12.65
CA LEU A 21 9.83 9.20 -13.23
C LEU A 21 10.15 7.83 -12.59
N ASN A 22 9.78 7.61 -11.32
CA ASN A 22 10.07 6.36 -10.59
C ASN A 22 8.90 5.37 -10.51
N LEU A 23 7.73 5.71 -11.09
CA LEU A 23 6.56 4.83 -11.17
C LEU A 23 6.74 3.61 -12.09
N TYR A 24 7.89 3.47 -12.76
CA TYR A 24 8.30 2.21 -13.39
C TYR A 24 8.79 1.22 -12.33
N SER A 25 7.92 0.88 -11.37
CA SER A 25 8.17 -0.24 -10.47
C SER A 25 8.04 -1.53 -11.27
N ASN A 26 9.09 -2.34 -11.31
CA ASN A 26 8.92 -3.71 -11.80
C ASN A 26 8.02 -4.48 -10.81
N VAL A 27 7.17 -5.35 -11.34
CA VAL A 27 6.22 -6.15 -10.52
C VAL A 27 6.94 -6.87 -9.35
N PRO A 28 8.14 -7.48 -9.54
CA PRO A 28 8.88 -8.09 -8.44
C PRO A 28 9.22 -7.16 -7.26
N SER A 29 9.55 -5.90 -7.53
CA SER A 29 9.85 -4.91 -6.47
C SER A 29 8.60 -4.59 -5.66
N VAL A 30 7.44 -4.42 -6.32
CA VAL A 30 6.16 -4.20 -5.63
C VAL A 30 5.80 -5.41 -4.77
N LEU A 31 5.95 -6.62 -5.30
CA LEU A 31 5.71 -7.85 -4.53
C LEU A 31 6.60 -7.90 -3.28
N SER A 32 7.88 -7.57 -3.45
CA SER A 32 8.86 -7.60 -2.35
C SER A 32 8.50 -6.59 -1.25
N GLU A 33 8.06 -5.39 -1.62
CA GLU A 33 7.62 -4.37 -0.66
C GLU A 33 6.36 -4.80 0.10
N VAL A 34 5.38 -5.38 -0.60
CA VAL A 34 4.15 -5.86 0.07
C VAL A 34 4.44 -7.02 1.01
N VAL A 35 5.32 -7.96 0.64
CA VAL A 35 5.73 -9.06 1.52
C VAL A 35 6.51 -8.54 2.73
N ALA A 36 7.36 -7.53 2.57
CA ALA A 36 8.05 -6.89 3.69
C ALA A 36 7.06 -6.22 4.66
N ASN A 37 6.03 -5.54 4.15
CA ASN A 37 4.98 -4.96 4.99
C ASN A 37 4.20 -6.04 5.77
N ALA A 38 3.95 -7.21 5.17
CA ALA A 38 3.32 -8.33 5.88
C ALA A 38 4.22 -8.88 7.00
N TRP A 39 5.53 -8.98 6.74
CA TRP A 39 6.51 -9.36 7.76
C TRP A 39 6.56 -8.36 8.92
N ASP A 40 6.60 -7.05 8.62
CA ASP A 40 6.56 -5.99 9.63
C ASP A 40 5.25 -6.00 10.44
N ALA A 41 4.20 -6.63 9.92
CA ALA A 41 2.93 -6.84 10.60
C ALA A 41 2.86 -8.13 11.42
N ASP A 42 3.99 -8.80 11.65
CA ASP A 42 4.11 -10.08 12.36
C ASP A 42 3.30 -11.22 11.72
N ALA A 43 3.12 -11.20 10.39
CA ALA A 43 2.42 -12.28 9.67
C ALA A 43 3.24 -13.58 9.69
N GLU A 44 2.57 -14.70 9.94
CA GLU A 44 3.17 -16.04 9.83
C GLU A 44 3.03 -16.59 8.41
N ASN A 45 1.92 -16.26 7.74
CA ASN A 45 1.61 -16.74 6.40
C ASN A 45 1.27 -15.58 5.46
N VAL A 46 1.96 -15.55 4.32
CA VAL A 46 1.64 -14.66 3.19
C VAL A 46 1.25 -15.50 1.97
N ARG A 47 0.04 -15.30 1.46
CA ARG A 47 -0.52 -16.02 0.31
C ARG A 47 -0.58 -15.08 -0.90
N ILE A 48 0.00 -15.53 -2.02
CA ILE A 48 -0.01 -14.79 -3.27
C ILE A 48 -0.78 -15.61 -4.32
N THR A 49 -1.87 -15.04 -4.82
CA THR A 49 -2.67 -15.61 -5.91
C THR A 49 -2.49 -14.76 -7.15
N ILE A 50 -2.12 -15.40 -8.27
CA ILE A 50 -1.97 -14.74 -9.57
C ILE A 50 -3.04 -15.32 -10.49
N ASP A 51 -3.97 -14.48 -10.94
CA ASP A 51 -4.97 -14.79 -11.96
C ASP A 51 -4.55 -14.11 -13.28
N PRO A 52 -4.05 -14.88 -14.26
CA PRO A 52 -3.61 -14.34 -15.55
C PRO A 52 -4.74 -14.28 -16.60
N THR A 53 -6.00 -14.40 -16.20
CA THR A 53 -7.14 -14.42 -17.14
C THR A 53 -7.24 -13.09 -17.89
N ALA A 54 -7.19 -13.15 -19.22
CA ALA A 54 -7.24 -11.98 -20.09
C ALA A 54 -8.49 -11.12 -19.82
N GLY A 55 -8.28 -9.85 -19.46
CA GLY A 55 -9.35 -8.91 -19.12
C GLY A 55 -9.76 -8.91 -17.63
N ASN A 56 -9.10 -9.71 -16.79
CA ASN A 56 -9.26 -9.71 -15.34
C ASN A 56 -7.93 -10.06 -14.64
N GLU A 57 -6.79 -9.65 -15.22
CA GLU A 57 -5.47 -9.94 -14.67
C GLU A 57 -5.34 -9.36 -13.27
N LYS A 58 -5.15 -10.23 -12.27
CA LYS A 58 -5.16 -9.84 -10.87
C LYS A 58 -4.07 -10.55 -10.09
N ILE A 59 -3.34 -9.78 -9.29
CA ILE A 59 -2.49 -10.33 -8.23
C ILE A 59 -3.15 -10.00 -6.90
N VAL A 60 -3.39 -11.01 -6.08
CA VAL A 60 -3.95 -10.89 -4.73
C VAL A 60 -2.88 -11.33 -3.74
N ILE A 61 -2.55 -10.46 -2.80
CA ILE A 61 -1.63 -10.75 -1.70
C ILE A 61 -2.44 -10.66 -0.41
N GLN A 62 -2.37 -11.69 0.43
CA GLN A 62 -3.08 -11.77 1.70
C GLN A 62 -2.11 -12.25 2.78
N ASP A 63 -2.02 -11.52 3.87
CA ASP A 63 -1.29 -11.90 5.07
C ASP A 63 -2.25 -12.16 6.25
N ASP A 64 -1.72 -12.77 7.31
CA ASP A 64 -2.40 -12.99 8.58
C ASP A 64 -1.77 -12.21 9.74
N GLY A 65 -1.13 -11.08 9.43
CA GLY A 65 -0.53 -10.18 10.42
C GLY A 65 -1.57 -9.42 11.24
N HIS A 66 -1.10 -8.49 12.07
CA HIS A 66 -1.95 -7.72 12.98
C HIS A 66 -2.96 -6.79 12.28
N GLY A 67 -2.85 -6.61 10.96
CA GLY A 67 -3.76 -5.79 10.16
C GLY A 67 -3.70 -4.29 10.47
N MET A 68 -4.73 -3.56 10.04
CA MET A 68 -4.86 -2.11 10.25
C MET A 68 -6.31 -1.77 10.63
N THR A 69 -6.50 -0.86 11.59
CA THR A 69 -7.83 -0.25 11.80
C THR A 69 -8.16 0.75 10.68
N PRO A 70 -9.41 1.18 10.52
CA PRO A 70 -9.75 2.25 9.56
C PRO A 70 -8.92 3.52 9.76
N GLU A 71 -8.59 3.87 11.02
CA GLU A 71 -7.74 5.01 11.35
C GLU A 71 -6.29 4.79 10.90
N ASP A 72 -5.74 3.58 11.09
CA ASP A 72 -4.42 3.20 10.59
C ASP A 72 -4.35 3.27 9.07
N VAL A 73 -5.37 2.75 8.38
CA VAL A 73 -5.44 2.79 6.91
C VAL A 73 -5.40 4.25 6.43
N ASN A 74 -6.19 5.15 7.03
CA ASN A 74 -6.23 6.54 6.64
C ASN A 74 -4.96 7.34 6.98
N SER A 75 -4.39 7.11 8.16
CA SER A 75 -3.26 7.90 8.66
C SER A 75 -1.89 7.37 8.24
N LYS A 76 -1.79 6.10 7.83
CA LYS A 76 -0.53 5.45 7.44
C LYS A 76 -0.53 5.06 5.96
N TYR A 77 -1.44 4.17 5.55
CA TYR A 77 -1.41 3.57 4.22
C TYR A 77 -1.86 4.54 3.12
N LEU A 78 -2.93 5.28 3.37
CA LEU A 78 -3.50 6.25 2.44
C LEU A 78 -2.83 7.64 2.51
N LEU A 79 -1.81 7.79 3.35
CA LEU A 79 -1.03 9.00 3.52
C LEU A 79 0.29 8.89 2.74
N VAL A 80 0.30 9.33 1.48
CA VAL A 80 1.42 9.13 0.57
C VAL A 80 2.27 10.39 0.42
N GLY A 81 3.58 10.20 0.47
CA GLY A 81 4.55 11.25 0.14
C GLY A 81 4.86 12.26 1.25
N TYR A 82 4.55 11.89 2.48
CA TYR A 82 5.01 12.61 3.67
C TYR A 82 6.37 12.07 4.09
N GLN A 83 7.31 12.96 4.43
CA GLN A 83 8.60 12.54 4.94
C GLN A 83 8.41 11.84 6.30
N ARG A 84 8.68 10.53 6.37
CA ARG A 84 8.65 9.76 7.62
C ARG A 84 9.67 10.24 8.66
N ARG A 85 10.65 11.08 8.29
CA ARG A 85 11.69 11.61 9.17
C ARG A 85 11.71 13.14 9.15
N GLY A 86 10.93 13.73 10.05
CA GLY A 86 11.24 15.00 10.68
C GLY A 86 11.51 14.73 12.16
N GLY A 87 12.67 14.15 12.48
CA GLY A 87 13.22 14.29 13.83
C GLY A 87 13.76 15.71 13.98
N PRO A 88 13.89 16.23 15.22
CA PRO A 88 14.49 17.55 15.45
C PRO A 88 15.90 17.66 14.86
#